data_AF-A0A3D6DI90-F1
#
_entry.id   AF-A0A3D6DI90-F1
#
_cell.length_a   1.000
_cell.length_b   1.000
_cell.length_c   1.000
_cell.angle_alpha   90.00
_cell.angle_beta   90.00
_cell.angle_gamma   90.00
#
_symmetry.space_group_name_H-M   'P 1'
#
loop_
_entity.id
_entity.type
_entity.pdbx_description
1 polymer ?
#
loop_
_entity_poly.entity_id
_entity_poly.type
_entity_poly.pdbx_seq_one_letter_code
_entity_poly.pdbx_strand_id
1 'polypeptide(L)' 'MEHQKRVVDQVTKSKVNYAMTLMKSIRHHKQSGNQQTTLDNLWELSGFRSKYIFQKKFKEINGVSVIDFFDQISK' A
#
# COMPACT_ATOMS: atom_id res chain seq x y z
N MET A 1 -8.65 -25.94 -6.35
CA MET A 1 -8.18 -24.65 -6.91
C MET A 1 -8.82 -23.43 -6.23
N GLU A 2 -10.12 -23.44 -5.89
CA GLU A 2 -10.78 -22.28 -5.27
C GLU A 2 -10.21 -21.84 -3.92
N HIS A 3 -9.83 -22.80 -3.07
CA HIS A 3 -9.31 -22.51 -1.72
C HIS A 3 -7.97 -21.76 -1.75
N GLN A 4 -7.08 -22.12 -2.68
CA GLN A 4 -5.79 -21.43 -2.88
C GLN A 4 -6.00 -20.00 -3.40
N LYS A 5 -6.96 -19.78 -4.29
CA LYS A 5 -7.33 -18.44 -4.77
C LYS A 5 -7.78 -17.53 -3.61
N ARG A 6 -8.61 -18.07 -2.70
CA ARG A 6 -9.06 -17.34 -1.50
C ARG A 6 -7.90 -16.95 -0.57
N VAL A 7 -6.92 -17.84 -0.36
CA VAL A 7 -5.74 -17.53 0.47
C VAL A 7 -4.90 -16.44 -0.16
N VAL A 8 -4.64 -16.51 -1.47
CA VAL A 8 -3.87 -15.48 -2.19
C VAL A 8 -4.57 -14.12 -2.13
N ASP A 9 -5.90 -14.10 -2.29
CA ASP A 9 -6.70 -12.87 -2.20
C ASP A 9 -6.64 -12.27 -0.79
N GLN A 10 -6.75 -13.09 0.26
CA GLN A 10 -6.61 -12.64 1.65
C GLN A 10 -5.22 -12.09 1.95
N VAL A 11 -4.16 -12.78 1.52
CA VAL A 11 -2.78 -12.31 1.67
C VAL A 11 -2.59 -10.98 0.95
N THR A 12 -3.12 -10.84 -0.27
CA THR A 12 -3.05 -9.59 -1.04
C THR A 12 -3.75 -8.45 -0.31
N LYS A 13 -4.95 -8.71 0.24
CA LYS A 13 -5.68 -7.73 1.04
C LYS A 13 -4.92 -7.32 2.31
N SER A 14 -4.32 -8.26 3.02
CA SER A 14 -3.49 -7.97 4.20
C SER A 14 -2.28 -7.11 3.86
N LYS A 15 -1.60 -7.38 2.73
CA LYS A 15 -0.48 -6.55 2.26
C LYS A 15 -0.92 -5.13 1.90
N VAL A 16 -2.08 -4.97 1.25
CA VAL A 16 -2.66 -3.64 0.98
C VAL A 16 -3.02 -2.92 2.28
N ASN A 17 -3.63 -3.60 3.24
CA ASN A 17 -3.94 -3.02 4.55
C ASN A 17 -2.69 -2.56 5.29
N TYR A 18 -1.63 -3.37 5.24
CA TYR A 18 -0.34 -3.02 5.83
C TYR A 18 0.28 -1.78 5.18
N ALA A 19 0.22 -1.67 3.84
CA ALA A 19 0.66 -0.48 3.12
C ALA A 19 -0.07 0.79 3.57
N MET A 20 -1.40 0.71 3.79
CA MET A 20 -2.18 1.84 4.31
C MET A 20 -1.76 2.24 5.72
N THR A 21 -1.50 1.27 6.60
CA THR A 21 -0.98 1.54 7.95
C THR A 21 0.38 2.22 7.90
N LEU A 22 1.30 1.75 7.05
CA LEU A 22 2.61 2.38 6.83
C LEU A 22 2.46 3.83 6.35
N MET A 23 1.58 4.09 5.38
CA MET A 23 1.30 5.45 4.89
C MET A 23 0.84 6.39 6.00
N LYS A 24 -0.07 5.94 6.87
CA LYS A 24 -0.51 6.71 8.04
C LYS A 24 0.67 7.00 8.98
N SER A 25 1.50 6.00 9.27
CA SER A 25 2.69 6.19 10.13
C SER A 25 3.69 7.17 9.52
N ILE A 26 4.01 7.06 8.22
CA ILE A 26 4.91 7.98 7.50
C ILE A 26 4.39 9.42 7.60
N ARG A 27 3.07 9.60 7.48
CA ARG A 27 2.44 10.92 7.61
C ARG A 27 2.55 11.48 9.02
N HIS A 28 2.30 10.67 10.04
CA HIS A 28 2.44 11.09 11.45
C HIS A 28 3.89 11.47 11.79
N HIS A 29 4.88 10.80 11.21
CA HIS A 29 6.30 11.08 11.40
C HIS A 29 6.83 12.22 10.48
N LYS A 30 6.08 13.33 10.37
CA LYS A 30 6.27 14.52 9.49
C LYS A 30 7.63 15.24 9.57
N GLN A 31 8.60 14.73 10.33
CA GLN A 31 9.93 15.30 10.55
C GLN A 31 11.07 14.61 9.77
N SER A 32 10.78 13.49 9.09
CA SER A 32 11.78 12.80 8.26
C SER A 32 11.74 13.37 6.84
N GLY A 33 12.82 14.02 6.39
CA GLY A 33 12.97 14.59 5.03
C GLY A 33 12.88 13.58 3.88
N ASN A 34 12.57 12.31 4.16
CA ASN A 34 12.59 11.20 3.20
C ASN A 34 11.20 10.61 2.90
N GLN A 35 10.10 11.32 3.20
CA GLN A 35 8.73 10.82 2.97
C GLN A 35 8.49 10.34 1.53
N GLN A 36 9.03 11.05 0.54
CA GLN A 36 8.91 10.69 -0.87
C GLN A 36 9.61 9.36 -1.18
N THR A 37 10.84 9.18 -0.70
CA THR A 37 11.62 7.94 -0.86
C THR A 37 10.93 6.74 -0.20
N THR A 38 10.32 6.94 0.98
CA THR A 38 9.57 5.88 1.66
C THR A 38 8.29 5.50 0.90
N LEU A 39 7.60 6.47 0.31
CA LEU A 39 6.44 6.24 -0.57
C LEU A 39 6.84 5.46 -1.83
N ASP A 40 7.98 5.81 -2.43
CA ASP A 40 8.46 5.15 -3.65
C ASP A 40 8.83 3.68 -3.43
N ASN A 41 9.27 3.34 -2.21
CA ASN A 41 9.63 1.97 -1.80
C ASN A 41 8.51 1.25 -1.03
N LEU A 42 7.34 1.87 -0.88
CA LEU A 42 6.23 1.33 -0.08
C LEU A 42 5.76 -0.05 -0.59
N TRP A 43 5.79 -0.27 -1.89
CA TRP A 43 5.40 -1.54 -2.50
C TRP A 43 6.27 -2.70 -1.99
N GLU A 44 7.58 -2.48 -1.88
CA GLU A 44 8.54 -3.46 -1.40
C GLU A 44 8.35 -3.70 0.10
N LEU A 45 8.24 -2.63 0.89
CA LEU A 45 7.98 -2.69 2.33
C LEU A 45 6.67 -3.41 2.67
N SER A 46 5.68 -3.33 1.77
CA SER A 46 4.39 -4.00 1.92
C SER A 46 4.39 -5.45 1.41
N GLY A 47 5.56 -5.96 0.99
CA GLY A 47 5.75 -7.34 0.57
C GLY A 47 5.26 -7.65 -0.84
N PHE A 48 5.15 -6.65 -1.72
CA PHE A 48 4.86 -6.89 -3.13
C PHE A 48 6.16 -7.08 -3.93
N ARG A 49 6.10 -7.96 -4.92
CA ARG A 49 7.24 -8.22 -5.82
C ARG A 49 7.49 -7.11 -6.85
N SER A 50 6.51 -6.22 -7.07
CA SER A 50 6.66 -5.11 -8.00
C SER A 50 5.71 -3.95 -7.69
N LYS A 51 6.17 -2.74 -8.00
CA LYS A 51 5.39 -1.50 -7.89
C LYS A 51 4.10 -1.55 -8.71
N TYR A 52 4.15 -2.08 -9.93
CA TYR A 52 2.98 -2.20 -10.81
C TYR A 52 1.87 -3.08 -10.20
N ILE A 53 2.22 -4.26 -9.67
CA ILE A 53 1.23 -5.17 -9.08
C ILE A 53 0.65 -4.55 -7.81
N PHE A 54 1.48 -3.94 -6.99
CA PHE A 54 1.03 -3.20 -5.82
C PHE A 54 0.01 -2.12 -6.18
N GLN A 55 0.34 -1.21 -7.10
CA GLN A 55 -0.55 -0.12 -7.50
C GLN A 55 -1.87 -0.64 -8.08
N LYS A 56 -1.81 -1.68 -8.93
CA LYS A 56 -3.00 -2.32 -9.48
C LYS A 56 -3.88 -2.91 -8.38
N LYS A 57 -3.31 -3.72 -7.48
CA LYS A 57 -4.06 -4.36 -6.38
C LYS A 57 -4.58 -3.37 -5.36
N PHE A 58 -3.81 -2.34 -5.05
CA PHE A 58 -4.24 -1.27 -4.18
C PHE A 58 -5.49 -0.57 -4.74
N LYS A 59 -5.47 -0.19 -6.02
CA LYS A 59 -6.62 0.44 -6.69
C LYS A 59 -7.82 -0.49 -6.80
N GLU A 60 -7.61 -1.76 -7.13
CA GLU A 60 -8.67 -2.77 -7.19
C GLU A 60 -9.37 -2.96 -5.82
N ILE A 61 -8.63 -2.89 -4.71
CA ILE A 61 -9.15 -3.14 -3.37
C ILE A 61 -9.74 -1.89 -2.72
N ASN A 62 -9.09 -0.74 -2.88
CA ASN A 62 -9.47 0.51 -2.19
C ASN A 62 -10.25 1.50 -3.07
N GLY A 63 -10.35 1.25 -4.38
CA GLY A 63 -11.05 2.12 -5.33
C GLY A 63 -10.30 3.40 -5.74
N VAL A 64 -9.18 3.73 -5.07
CA VAL A 64 -8.38 4.93 -5.30
C VAL A 64 -6.90 4.58 -5.54
N SER A 65 -6.14 5.48 -6.17
CA SER A 65 -4.70 5.26 -6.33
C SER A 65 -3.95 5.43 -5.00
N VAL A 66 -2.73 4.92 -4.94
CA VAL A 66 -1.86 5.05 -3.75
C VAL A 66 -1.58 6.52 -3.42
N ILE A 67 -1.32 7.34 -4.45
CA ILE A 67 -1.04 8.77 -4.28
C ILE A 67 -2.30 9.50 -3.79
N ASP A 68 -3.45 9.26 -4.43
CA ASP A 68 -4.71 9.88 -4.02
C ASP A 68 -5.07 9.51 -2.57
N PHE A 69 -4.85 8.26 -2.18
CA PHE A 69 -5.06 7.82 -0.79
C PHE A 69 -4.12 8.55 0.18
N PHE A 70 -2.84 8.67 -0.17
CA PHE A 70 -1.85 9.38 0.66
C PHE A 70 -2.17 10.87 0.80
N ASP A 71 -2.67 11.50 -0.26
CA ASP A 71 -3.11 12.90 -0.25
C ASP A 71 -4.43 13.08 0.53
N GLN A 72 -5.33 12.09 0.50
CA GLN A 72 -6.56 12.12 1.29
C GLN A 72 -6.31 12.02 2.79
N ILE A 73 -5.40 11.13 3.22
CA ILE A 73 -4.99 11.07 4.64
C ILE A 73 -4.12 12.27 5.06
N SER A 74 -3.84 13.19 4.14
CA SER A 74 -3.09 14.42 4.38
C SER A 74 -3.98 15.63 4.73
N LYS A 75 -5.31 15.52 4.56
CA LYS A 75 -6.32 16.50 4.98
C LYS A 75 -6.89 16.14 6.36
#